data_AF-A0A7S4H4W9-F1
#
_entry.id   AF-A0A7S4H4W9-F1
#
_cell.length_a   1.000
_cell.length_b   1.000
_cell.length_c   1.000
_cell.angle_alpha   90.00
_cell.angle_beta   90.00
_cell.angle_gamma   90.00
#
_symmetry.space_group_name_H-M   'P 1'
#
loop_
_entity.id
_entity.type
_entity.pdbx_description
1 polymer ?
#
loop_
_entity_poly.entity_id
_entity_poly.type
_entity_poly.pdbx_seq_one_letter_code
_entity_poly.pdbx_strand_id
1 'polypeptide(L)' 'MADLSPLVYQYYVVPTGITDKAFLKGVNDEYLSFLSTSDRDAKVEIEGGTIRLSVRGSVYKFHNGASYATTIYLNAAPY' A
#
# COMPACT_ATOMS: atom_id res chain seq x y z
N MET A 1 -9.40 28.38 7.28
CA MET A 1 -8.87 27.26 8.08
C MET A 1 -8.44 26.19 7.11
N ALA A 2 -7.17 25.74 7.16
CA ALA A 2 -6.74 24.60 6.36
C ALA A 2 -7.49 23.36 6.87
N ASP A 3 -7.97 22.53 5.96
CA ASP A 3 -8.50 21.22 6.29
C ASP A 3 -7.39 20.40 6.98
N LEU A 4 -7.58 20.09 8.26
CA LEU A 4 -6.64 19.32 9.09
C LEU A 4 -6.86 17.81 8.95
N SER A 5 -7.64 17.37 7.96
CA SER A 5 -7.82 15.96 7.69
C SER A 5 -6.45 15.28 7.50
N PRO A 6 -6.12 14.25 8.29
CA PRO A 6 -4.85 13.56 8.15
C PRO A 6 -4.76 12.97 6.75
N LEU A 7 -3.65 13.23 6.06
CA LEU A 7 -3.40 12.67 4.74
C LEU A 7 -3.34 11.15 4.85
N VAL A 8 -4.08 10.45 3.98
CA VAL A 8 -4.07 8.99 3.89
C VAL A 8 -3.37 8.58 2.60
N TYR A 9 -2.28 7.86 2.75
CA TYR A 9 -1.51 7.24 1.66
C TYR A 9 -1.98 5.81 1.43
N GLN A 10 -2.20 5.46 0.18
CA GLN A 10 -2.67 4.13 -0.22
C GLN A 10 -1.64 3.44 -1.10
N TYR A 11 -1.33 2.19 -0.77
CA TYR A 11 -0.39 1.35 -1.50
C TYR A 11 -1.13 0.20 -2.17
N TYR A 12 -0.75 -0.07 -3.43
CA TYR A 12 -1.37 -1.06 -4.29
C TYR A 12 -0.32 -2.00 -4.86
N VAL A 13 -0.66 -3.27 -5.04
CA VAL A 13 0.11 -4.20 -5.86
C VAL A 13 -0.60 -4.29 -7.21
N VAL A 14 0.11 -3.95 -8.27
CA VAL A 14 -0.43 -3.96 -9.63
C VAL A 14 0.29 -5.04 -10.45
N PRO A 15 -0.43 -5.91 -11.17
CA PRO A 15 0.19 -6.91 -12.03
C PRO A 15 1.11 -6.29 -13.09
N THR A 16 2.18 -7.01 -13.44
CA THR A 16 3.08 -6.61 -14.53
C THR A 16 2.31 -6.51 -15.85
N GLY A 17 2.53 -5.44 -16.61
CA GLY A 17 1.89 -5.21 -17.91
C GLY A 17 0.63 -4.32 -17.87
N ILE A 18 0.17 -3.93 -16.69
CA ILE A 18 -0.87 -2.90 -16.55
C ILE A 18 -0.23 -1.52 -16.68
N THR A 19 -0.81 -0.66 -17.52
CA THR A 19 -0.37 0.74 -17.68
C THR A 19 -0.95 1.62 -16.57
N ASP A 20 -0.26 2.72 -16.24
CA ASP A 20 -0.75 3.71 -15.26
C ASP A 20 -2.18 4.18 -15.58
N LYS A 21 -2.48 4.41 -16.86
CA LYS A 21 -3.82 4.83 -17.29
C LYS A 21 -4.87 3.75 -17.03
N ALA A 22 -4.53 2.48 -17.27
CA ALA A 22 -5.43 1.36 -16.98
C ALA A 22 -5.62 1.18 -15.47
N PHE A 23 -4.55 1.29 -14.69
CA PHE A 23 -4.60 1.26 -13.23
C PHE A 23 -5.49 2.37 -12.67
N LEU A 24 -5.28 3.62 -13.08
CA LEU A 24 -6.05 4.78 -12.60
C LEU A 24 -7.54 4.69 -12.93
N LYS A 25 -7.92 3.97 -14.00
CA LYS A 25 -9.33 3.75 -14.35
C LYS A 25 -10.01 2.74 -13.41
N GLY A 26 -9.26 1.77 -12.89
CA GLY A 26 -9.76 0.71 -12.01
C GLY A 26 -9.39 0.87 -10.54
N VAL A 27 -8.74 1.98 -10.15
CA VAL A 27 -8.32 2.20 -8.77
C VAL A 27 -9.55 2.24 -7.84
N ASN A 28 -9.47 1.54 -6.70
CA ASN A 28 -10.54 1.34 -5.72
C ASN A 28 -11.68 0.39 -6.11
N ASP A 29 -11.85 0.07 -7.40
CA ASP A 29 -12.86 -0.90 -7.86
C ASP A 29 -12.20 -2.25 -8.18
N GLU A 30 -11.28 -2.26 -9.13
CA GLU A 30 -10.56 -3.45 -9.61
C GLU A 30 -9.28 -3.69 -8.79
N TYR A 31 -8.62 -2.61 -8.36
CA TYR A 31 -7.40 -2.65 -7.57
C TYR A 31 -7.68 -2.10 -6.18
N LEU A 32 -7.74 -2.99 -5.19
CA LEU A 32 -7.89 -2.62 -3.79
C LEU A 32 -6.53 -2.34 -3.17
N SER A 33 -6.44 -1.24 -2.40
CA SER A 33 -5.24 -0.92 -1.64
C SER A 33 -5.01 -1.97 -0.57
N PHE A 34 -3.82 -2.58 -0.60
CA PHE A 34 -3.41 -3.57 0.39
C PHE A 34 -2.98 -2.91 1.70
N LEU A 35 -2.61 -1.62 1.66
CA LEU A 35 -2.24 -0.80 2.82
C LEU A 35 -2.79 0.62 2.68
N SER A 36 -3.36 1.13 3.76
CA SER A 36 -3.68 2.55 3.94
C SER A 36 -3.03 3.07 5.23
N THR A 37 -2.27 4.16 5.15
CA THR A 37 -1.49 4.68 6.27
C THR A 37 -1.41 6.21 6.27
N SER A 38 -1.14 6.82 7.42
CA SER A 38 -0.76 8.23 7.53
C SER A 38 0.73 8.48 7.19
N ASP A 39 1.52 7.43 6.99
CA ASP A 39 2.96 7.55 6.74
C ASP A 39 3.23 7.92 5.28
N ARG A 40 3.73 9.14 5.06
CA ARG A 40 4.23 9.56 3.76
C ARG A 40 5.52 8.83 3.37
N ASP A 41 6.31 8.46 4.37
CA ASP A 41 7.69 7.98 4.21
C ASP A 41 7.78 6.46 4.42
N ALA A 42 6.66 5.74 4.28
CA ALA A 42 6.64 4.30 4.40
C ALA A 42 7.59 3.68 3.37
N LYS A 43 8.49 2.83 3.86
CA LYS A 43 9.52 2.19 3.04
C LYS A 43 8.99 0.90 2.47
N VAL A 44 9.24 0.69 1.18
CA VAL A 44 8.87 -0.53 0.45
C VAL A 44 10.15 -1.18 -0.09
N GLU A 45 10.39 -2.42 0.29
CA GLU A 45 11.49 -3.24 -0.21
C GLU A 45 10.93 -4.49 -0.87
N ILE A 46 11.42 -4.85 -2.06
CA ILE A 46 10.96 -6.00 -2.81
C ILE A 46 12.14 -6.95 -3.06
N GLU A 47 12.08 -8.16 -2.52
CA GLU A 47 13.10 -9.20 -2.67
C GLU A 47 12.45 -10.57 -2.88
N GLY A 48 12.79 -11.27 -3.97
CA GLY A 48 12.43 -12.69 -4.15
C GLY A 48 10.92 -12.99 -4.06
N GLY A 49 10.07 -12.10 -4.57
CA GLY A 49 8.60 -12.24 -4.46
C GLY A 49 8.03 -11.86 -3.09
N THR A 50 8.86 -11.27 -2.23
CA THR A 50 8.44 -10.74 -0.93
C THR A 50 8.43 -9.22 -0.97
N ILE A 51 7.37 -8.60 -0.45
CA ILE A 51 7.27 -7.16 -0.23
C ILE A 51 7.41 -6.93 1.28
N ARG A 52 8.46 -6.23 1.71
CA ARG A 52 8.63 -5.78 3.09
C ARG A 52 8.27 -4.31 3.18
N LEU A 53 7.37 -3.98 4.10
CA LEU A 53 6.88 -2.64 4.35
C LEU A 53 7.27 -2.21 5.74
N SER A 54 7.91 -1.05 5.85
CA SER A 54 8.16 -0.40 7.13
C SER A 54 7.33 0.87 7.19
N VAL A 55 6.38 0.91 8.13
CA VAL A 55 5.41 2.00 8.28
C VAL A 55 5.55 2.60 9.68
N ARG A 56 5.51 3.93 9.74
CA ARG A 56 5.52 4.75 10.96
C ARG A 56 4.17 5.42 11.16
N GLY A 57 3.66 5.45 12.39
CA GLY A 57 2.35 6.04 12.66
C GLY A 57 1.17 5.12 12.35
N SER A 58 0.03 5.68 11.91
CA SER A 58 -1.23 4.93 11.86
C SER A 58 -1.34 4.04 10.62
N VAL A 59 -1.73 2.78 10.84
CA VAL A 59 -2.17 1.85 9.79
C VAL A 59 -3.69 1.71 9.90
N TYR A 60 -4.41 2.20 8.90
CA TYR A 60 -5.88 2.20 8.87
C TYR A 60 -6.44 0.92 8.24
N LYS A 61 -5.71 0.35 7.28
CA LYS A 61 -6.09 -0.87 6.57
C LYS A 61 -4.82 -1.64 6.20
N PHE A 62 -4.83 -2.93 6.47
CA PHE A 62 -3.85 -3.87 5.93
C PHE A 62 -4.56 -5.15 5.55
N HIS A 63 -4.41 -5.60 4.30
CA HIS A 63 -4.78 -6.95 3.91
C HIS A 63 -3.71 -7.50 3.00
N ASN A 64 -3.34 -8.77 3.19
CA ASN A 64 -2.45 -9.44 2.26
C ASN A 64 -3.24 -9.80 1.00
N GLY A 65 -3.37 -8.83 0.08
CA GLY A 65 -4.07 -8.97 -1.19
C GLY A 65 -3.21 -9.56 -2.31
N ALA A 66 -1.95 -9.90 -2.02
CA ALA A 66 -1.12 -10.60 -2.96
C ALA A 66 -1.65 -12.03 -3.17
N SER A 67 -1.73 -12.46 -4.43
CA SER A 67 -1.99 -13.87 -4.75
C SER A 67 -0.86 -14.75 -4.19
N TYR A 68 -1.07 -16.08 -4.14
CA TYR A 68 -0.15 -17.08 -3.58
C TYR A 68 1.35 -16.94 -3.99
N ALA A 69 1.66 -16.18 -5.03
CA ALA A 69 3.02 -15.91 -5.51
C ALA A 69 3.75 -14.74 -4.83
N THR A 70 3.11 -13.97 -3.95
CA THR A 70 3.76 -12.84 -3.27
C THR A 70 3.35 -12.75 -1.80
N THR A 71 4.32 -12.59 -0.92
CA THR A 71 4.07 -12.42 0.52
C THR A 71 4.35 -10.98 0.93
N ILE A 72 3.41 -10.35 1.62
CA ILE A 72 3.56 -8.98 2.13
C ILE A 72 3.80 -9.02 3.64
N TYR A 73 4.98 -8.59 4.08
CA TYR A 73 5.31 -8.42 5.50
C TYR A 73 5.19 -6.94 5.88
N LEU A 74 4.36 -6.66 6.88
CA LEU A 74 4.22 -5.33 7.46
C LEU A 74 4.96 -5.24 8.79
N ASN A 75 5.96 -4.37 8.86
CA ASN A 75 6.62 -3.96 10.08
C ASN A 75 6.15 -2.55 10.45
N ALA A 76 5.21 -2.45 11.40
CA ALA A 76 4.71 -1.18 11.90
C ALA A 76 5.35 -0.89 13.28
N ALA A 77 6.12 0.18 13.41
CA ALA A 77 6.79 0.56 14.68
C ALA A 77 7.19 2.05 14.75
N PRO A 78 7.20 2.70 15.94
CA PRO A 78 6.39 2.47 17.14
C PRO A 78 5.38 3.61 17.39
N TYR A 79 4.52 3.37 18.38
CA TYR A 79 3.56 4.26 19.05
C TYR A 79 3.97 5.74 19.15
#